data_AF-A0A349BR30-F1
#
_entry.id   AF-A0A349BR30-F1
#
_cell.length_a   1.000
_cell.length_b   1.000
_cell.length_c   1.000
_cell.angle_alpha   90.00
_cell.angle_beta   90.00
_cell.angle_gamma   90.00
#
_symmetry.space_group_name_H-M   'P 1'
#
loop_
_entity.id
_entity.type
_entity.pdbx_description
1 polymer ?
#
loop_
_entity_poly.entity_id
_entity_poly.type
_entity_poly.pdbx_seq_one_letter_code
_entity_poly.pdbx_strand_id
1 'polypeptide(L)'
;MKTKVNNRLFWYLKDGIEFDLENPSHVDMYVQQILSHGKAEDIQKMLEILPPEKFRKSFKRIRRFLRREVRRFWEAGLGDTGEDS
;
A
#
# COMPACT_ATOMS: atom_id res chain seq x y z
N MET A 1 13.65 9.96 0.63
CA MET A 1 13.42 9.34 1.96
C MET A 1 13.46 7.82 1.81
N LYS A 2 14.08 7.07 2.75
CA LYS A 2 14.12 5.61 2.68
C LYS A 2 13.37 4.97 3.84
N THR A 3 12.75 3.82 3.62
CA THR A 3 12.11 3.03 4.68
C THR A 3 12.57 1.57 4.63
N LYS A 4 12.72 0.95 5.81
CA LYS A 4 13.03 -0.47 5.91
C LYS A 4 11.84 -1.29 5.50
N VAL A 5 12.11 -2.33 4.74
CA VAL A 5 11.10 -3.28 4.29
C VAL A 5 10.61 -4.12 5.48
N ASN A 6 9.28 -4.27 5.61
CA ASN A 6 8.70 -5.19 6.58
C ASN A 6 8.75 -6.61 6.03
N ASN A 7 9.64 -7.44 6.59
CA ASN A 7 9.86 -8.83 6.15
C ASN A 7 8.59 -9.69 6.15
N ARG A 8 7.57 -9.38 6.98
CA ARG A 8 6.29 -10.11 6.93
C ARG A 8 5.54 -9.85 5.62
N LEU A 9 5.55 -8.60 5.16
CA LEU A 9 4.83 -8.18 3.95
C LEU A 9 5.63 -8.45 2.68
N PHE A 10 6.95 -8.37 2.77
CA PHE A 10 7.86 -8.50 1.63
C PHE A 10 8.82 -9.67 1.82
N TRP A 11 8.29 -10.82 2.27
CA TRP A 11 9.05 -12.03 2.58
C TRP A 11 9.88 -12.58 1.42
N TYR A 12 9.57 -12.17 0.19
CA TYR A 12 10.27 -12.56 -1.03
C TYR A 12 11.48 -11.66 -1.37
N LEU A 13 11.68 -10.55 -0.64
CA LEU A 13 12.86 -9.69 -0.78
C LEU A 13 13.98 -10.20 0.12
N LYS A 14 15.23 -9.94 -0.29
CA LYS A 14 16.39 -10.19 0.58
C LYS A 14 16.32 -9.31 1.83
N ASP A 15 16.84 -9.81 2.94
CA ASP A 15 16.96 -9.02 4.16
C ASP A 15 17.82 -7.78 3.94
N GLY A 16 17.44 -6.68 4.60
CA GLY A 16 18.15 -5.40 4.53
C GLY A 16 17.83 -4.54 3.31
N ILE A 17 16.85 -4.93 2.47
CA ILE A 17 16.37 -4.06 1.40
C ILE A 17 15.64 -2.84 2.00
N GLU A 18 15.91 -1.68 1.42
CA GLU A 18 15.25 -0.43 1.74
C GLU A 18 14.45 0.07 0.53
N PHE A 19 13.24 0.56 0.76
CA PHE A 19 12.52 1.30 -0.26
C PHE A 19 12.93 2.76 -0.26
N ASP A 20 13.44 3.21 -1.39
CA ASP A 20 13.53 4.64 -1.70
C ASP A 20 12.15 5.19 -2.07
N LEU A 21 11.55 5.96 -1.16
CA LEU A 21 10.25 6.61 -1.35
C LEU A 21 10.31 7.82 -2.29
N GLU A 22 11.49 8.22 -2.80
CA GLU A 22 11.59 9.12 -3.94
C GLU A 22 11.40 8.40 -5.28
N ASN A 23 11.64 7.09 -5.32
CA ASN A 23 11.49 6.29 -6.52
C ASN A 23 10.01 5.86 -6.71
N PRO A 24 9.33 6.30 -7.78
CA PRO A 24 7.93 5.97 -8.01
C PRO A 24 7.65 4.46 -8.08
N SER A 25 8.57 3.67 -8.63
CA SER A 25 8.42 2.21 -8.76
C SER A 25 8.49 1.52 -7.40
N HIS A 26 9.35 2.00 -6.51
CA HIS A 26 9.41 1.50 -5.13
C HIS A 26 8.13 1.85 -4.36
N VAL A 27 7.63 3.07 -4.52
CA VAL A 27 6.35 3.48 -3.91
C VAL A 27 5.21 2.61 -4.45
N ASP A 28 5.15 2.37 -5.75
CA ASP A 28 4.10 1.53 -6.36
C ASP A 28 4.13 0.10 -5.82
N MET A 29 5.31 -0.51 -5.73
CA MET A 29 5.44 -1.84 -5.14
C MET A 29 5.07 -1.85 -3.65
N TYR A 30 5.47 -0.80 -2.91
CA TYR A 30 5.16 -0.68 -1.49
C TYR A 30 3.65 -0.59 -1.25
N VAL A 31 2.96 0.29 -1.97
CA VAL A 31 1.50 0.48 -1.86
C VAL A 31 0.76 -0.76 -2.35
N GLN A 32 1.18 -1.36 -3.46
CA GLN A 32 0.55 -2.59 -3.98
C GLN A 32 0.63 -3.72 -2.95
N GLN A 33 1.81 -4.00 -2.41
CA GLN A 33 2.00 -5.11 -1.48
C GLN A 33 1.17 -4.92 -0.20
N ILE A 34 1.11 -3.68 0.31
CA ILE A 34 0.33 -3.35 1.50
C ILE A 34 -1.17 -3.50 1.24
N LEU A 35 -1.68 -3.07 0.08
CA LEU A 35 -3.09 -3.26 -0.24
C LEU A 35 -3.46 -4.74 -0.48
N SER A 36 -2.55 -5.53 -1.04
CA SER A 36 -2.79 -6.94 -1.34
C SER A 36 -2.66 -7.88 -0.13
N HIS A 37 -1.74 -7.59 0.79
CA HIS A 37 -1.35 -8.51 1.86
C HIS A 37 -1.29 -7.88 3.25
N GLY A 38 -1.45 -6.56 3.33
CA GLY A 38 -1.47 -5.80 4.58
C GLY A 38 -2.77 -5.96 5.35
N LYS A 39 -2.66 -5.70 6.65
CA LYS A 39 -3.78 -5.46 7.56
C LYS A 39 -4.00 -3.96 7.69
N ALA A 40 -5.10 -3.58 8.33
CA ALA A 40 -5.43 -2.17 8.56
C ALA A 40 -4.28 -1.39 9.23
N GLU A 41 -3.58 -2.01 10.17
CA GLU A 41 -2.46 -1.38 10.89
C GLU A 41 -1.25 -1.11 9.99
N ASP A 42 -1.00 -1.94 8.98
CA ASP A 42 0.10 -1.72 8.02
C ASP A 42 -0.20 -0.52 7.12
N ILE A 43 -1.48 -0.33 6.80
CA ILE A 43 -1.93 0.78 5.97
C ILE A 43 -1.83 2.10 6.74
N GLN A 44 -2.22 2.10 8.02
CA GLN A 44 -2.01 3.24 8.91
C GLN A 44 -0.52 3.62 8.96
N LYS A 45 0.36 2.65 9.23
CA LYS A 45 1.82 2.87 9.24
C LYS A 45 2.35 3.38 7.90
N MET A 46 1.84 2.88 6.77
CA MET A 46 2.21 3.39 5.46
C MET A 46 1.82 4.86 5.31
N LEU A 47 0.62 5.24 5.73
CA LEU A 47 0.13 6.62 5.62
C LEU A 47 0.86 7.59 6.56
N GLU A 48 1.41 7.10 7.67
CA GLU A 48 2.29 7.90 8.56
C GLU A 48 3.63 8.24 7.92
N ILE A 49 4.21 7.34 7.11
CA ILE A 49 5.55 7.52 6.53
C ILE A 49 5.52 8.02 5.07
N LEU A 50 4.45 7.72 4.34
CA LEU A 50 4.34 8.05 2.92
C LEU A 50 3.51 9.32 2.76
N PRO A 51 4.08 10.41 2.20
CA PRO A 51 3.34 11.64 2.00
C PRO A 51 2.02 11.40 1.24
N PRO A 52 0.90 12.02 1.66
CA PRO A 52 -0.41 11.78 1.06
C PRO A 52 -0.44 11.97 -0.46
N GLU A 53 0.33 12.92 -0.99
CA GLU A 53 0.45 13.15 -2.43
C GLU A 53 1.11 11.99 -3.18
N LYS A 54 2.15 11.39 -2.59
CA LYS A 54 2.85 10.23 -3.18
C LYS A 54 1.96 9.00 -3.18
N PHE A 55 1.26 8.78 -2.06
CA PHE A 55 0.23 7.73 -1.98
C PHE A 55 -0.83 7.93 -3.06
N ARG A 56 -1.45 9.12 -3.16
CA ARG A 56 -2.50 9.40 -4.16
C ARG A 56 -2.01 9.17 -5.60
N LYS A 57 -0.80 9.63 -5.93
CA LYS A 57 -0.20 9.42 -7.26
C LYS A 57 0.03 7.94 -7.55
N SER A 58 0.59 7.20 -6.59
CA SER A 58 0.81 5.75 -6.71
C SER A 58 -0.50 4.99 -6.83
N PHE A 59 -1.43 5.23 -5.90
CA PHE A 59 -2.76 4.64 -5.88
C PHE A 59 -3.50 4.84 -7.21
N LYS A 60 -3.45 6.04 -7.81
CA LYS A 60 -4.04 6.30 -9.13
C LYS A 60 -3.47 5.42 -10.23
N ARG A 61 -2.17 5.09 -10.19
CA ARG A 61 -1.49 4.21 -11.17
C ARG A 61 -1.87 2.75 -10.99
N ILE A 62 -1.93 2.27 -9.75
CA ILE A 62 -2.07 0.84 -9.45
C ILE A 62 -3.52 0.40 -9.22
N ARG A 63 -4.44 1.29 -8.82
CA ARG A 63 -5.83 0.92 -8.44
C ARG A 63 -6.58 0.16 -9.53
N ARG A 64 -6.24 0.39 -10.80
CA ARG A 64 -6.88 -0.29 -11.94
C ARG A 64 -6.60 -1.80 -11.95
N PHE A 65 -5.51 -2.23 -11.32
CA PHE A 65 -5.08 -3.62 -11.23
C PHE A 65 -5.47 -4.29 -9.91
N LEU A 66 -5.91 -3.50 -8.91
CA LEU A 66 -6.15 -3.96 -7.53
C LEU A 66 -7.61 -3.77 -7.11
N ARG A 67 -8.56 -3.91 -8.04
CA ARG A 67 -9.98 -3.57 -7.78
C ARG A 67 -10.56 -4.29 -6.55
N ARG A 68 -10.21 -5.58 -6.36
CA ARG A 68 -10.73 -6.39 -5.26
C ARG A 68 -10.10 -6.02 -3.92
N GLU A 69 -8.78 -5.83 -3.92
CA GLU A 69 -7.97 -5.46 -2.77
C GLU A 69 -8.36 -4.07 -2.27
N VAL A 70 -8.56 -3.13 -3.20
CA VAL A 70 -9.07 -1.79 -2.91
C VAL A 70 -10.47 -1.85 -2.31
N ARG A 71 -11.37 -2.68 -2.84
CA ARG A 71 -12.72 -2.83 -2.29
C ARG A 71 -12.68 -3.36 -0.87
N ARG A 72 -11.94 -4.46 -0.63
CA ARG A 72 -11.73 -5.02 0.71
C ARG A 72 -11.09 -4.03 1.67
N PHE A 73 -10.15 -3.21 1.19
CA PHE A 73 -9.54 -2.17 2.00
C PHE A 73 -10.58 -1.15 2.47
N TRP A 74 -11.43 -0.66 1.57
CA TRP A 74 -12.48 0.29 1.94
C TRP A 74 -13.56 -0.34 2.82
N GLU A 75 -14.00 -1.56 2.53
CA GLU A 75 -14.92 -2.33 3.36
C GLU A 75 -14.38 -2.52 4.80
N ALA A 76 -13.08 -2.83 4.94
CA ALA A 76 -12.45 -3.01 6.25
C ALA A 76 -12.22 -1.70 7.01
N GLY A 77 -11.99 -0.59 6.29
CA GLY A 77 -11.64 0.70 6.89
C GLY A 77 -12.84 1.62 7.18
N LEU A 78 -13.89 1.55 6.35
CA LEU A 78 -15.08 2.41 6.44
C LEU A 78 -16.34 1.64 6.88
N GLY A 79 -16.24 0.31 7.05
CA GLY A 79 -17.41 -0.57 7.06
C GLY A 79 -17.89 -0.86 5.63
N ASP A 80 -18.82 -1.78 5.46
CA ASP A 80 -19.45 -2.04 4.16
C ASP A 80 -20.04 -0.74 3.60
N THR A 81 -19.43 -0.22 2.53
CA THR A 81 -19.83 1.06 1.94
C THR A 81 -21.04 0.95 1.02
N GLY A 82 -21.59 -0.25 0.81
CA GLY A 82 -22.87 -0.45 0.11
C GLY A 82 -22.96 0.06 -1.33
N GLU A 83 -21.85 0.50 -1.94
CA GLU A 83 -21.81 0.95 -3.33
C GLU A 83 -21.71 -0.26 -4.28
N ASP A 84 -22.76 -1.07 -4.27
CA ASP A 84 -23.17 -1.93 -5.38
C ASP A 84 -24.73 -1.91 -5.38
N SER A 85 -25.31 -0.84 -5.92
CA SER A 85 -26.72 -0.74 -6.36
C SER A 85 -26.78 -0.01 -7.70
#